data_AF-C9JNT3-F1
#
_entry.id   AF-C9JNT3-F1
#
_cell.length_a   1.000
_cell.length_b   1.000
_cell.length_c   1.000
_cell.angle_alpha   90.00
_cell.angle_beta   90.00
_cell.angle_gamma   90.00
#
_symmetry.space_group_name_H-M   'P 1'
#
loop_
_entity.id
_entity.type
_entity.pdbx_description
1 polymer ?
#
loop_
_entity_poly.entity_id
_entity_poly.type
_entity_poly.pdbx_seq_one_letter_code
_entity_poly.pdbx_strand_id
1 'polypeptide(L)'
;MTKGSLEVKGTMELILCRYQNIWNINLQLRPSLITGIMKDSGNKPPGLLPRKGLYMANDLKLLRHHLQIPIHFPKDFLSVMLEKGSLSAMRFLTAVNLEHPEMLEKASRELWMRVWSR
;
A
#
# COMPACT_ATOMS: atom_id res chain seq x y z
N MET A 1 9.19 -36.17 17.83
CA MET A 1 8.19 -35.11 18.03
C MET A 1 8.72 -33.84 17.38
N THR A 2 8.50 -33.68 16.08
CA THR A 2 8.93 -32.51 15.31
C THR A 2 7.95 -31.38 15.58
N LYS A 3 8.42 -30.29 16.19
CA LYS A 3 7.67 -29.02 16.23
C LYS A 3 7.60 -28.49 14.81
N GLY A 4 6.49 -28.77 14.13
CA GLY A 4 6.12 -28.07 12.91
C GLY A 4 5.82 -26.63 13.27
N SER A 5 6.79 -25.75 13.06
CA SER A 5 6.57 -24.31 13.05
C SER A 5 5.51 -24.04 11.98
N LEU A 6 4.29 -23.74 12.40
CA LEU A 6 3.28 -23.15 11.52
C LEU A 6 3.83 -21.78 11.13
N GLU A 7 4.54 -21.75 10.01
CA GLU A 7 4.85 -20.53 9.29
C GLU A 7 3.50 -19.96 8.85
N VAL A 8 2.98 -19.01 9.63
CA VAL A 8 1.81 -18.23 9.23
C VAL A 8 2.23 -17.44 7.99
N LYS A 9 2.00 -18.03 6.82
CA LYS A 9 2.01 -17.32 5.54
C LYS A 9 0.89 -16.29 5.63
N GLY A 10 1.21 -15.10 6.14
CA GLY A 10 0.27 -13.99 6.22
C GLY A 10 -0.29 -13.75 4.82
N THR A 11 -1.59 -13.97 4.67
CA THR A 11 -2.30 -13.65 3.43
C THR A 11 -2.28 -12.13 3.28
N MET A 12 -1.52 -11.67 2.28
CA MET A 12 -1.23 -10.24 2.04
C MET A 12 -2.38 -9.53 1.35
N GLU A 13 -3.56 -9.60 1.95
CA GLU A 13 -4.74 -8.89 1.46
C GLU A 13 -4.85 -7.55 2.18
N LEU A 14 -5.06 -6.49 1.39
CA LEU A 14 -5.52 -5.20 1.94
C LEU A 14 -6.80 -5.46 2.76
N ILE A 15 -7.02 -4.70 3.83
CA ILE A 15 -8.12 -4.96 4.77
C ILE A 15 -9.46 -5.14 4.02
N LEU A 16 -9.81 -4.22 3.11
CA LEU A 16 -11.05 -4.34 2.33
C LEU A 16 -11.09 -5.61 1.47
N CYS A 17 -9.97 -6.06 0.91
CA CYS A 17 -9.89 -7.31 0.14
C CYS A 17 -10.15 -8.54 1.02
N ARG A 18 -9.78 -8.52 2.32
CA ARG A 18 -10.09 -9.62 3.26
C ARG A 18 -11.60 -9.75 3.51
N TYR A 19 -12.32 -8.62 3.47
CA TYR A 19 -13.74 -8.55 3.78
C TYR A 19 -14.66 -8.60 2.55
N GLN A 20 -14.12 -8.53 1.34
CA GLN A 20 -14.92 -8.45 0.11
C GLN A 20 -15.89 -9.63 -0.08
N ASN A 21 -15.55 -10.81 0.44
CA ASN A 21 -16.36 -12.03 0.38
C ASN A 21 -17.13 -12.33 1.69
N ILE A 22 -17.02 -11.43 2.69
CA ILE A 22 -17.67 -11.56 3.99
C ILE A 22 -18.84 -10.57 4.09
N TRP A 23 -18.62 -9.33 3.64
CA TRP A 23 -19.62 -8.28 3.66
C TRP A 23 -20.41 -8.26 2.34
N ASN A 24 -21.68 -7.86 2.42
CA ASN A 24 -22.53 -7.66 1.24
C ASN A 24 -22.18 -6.33 0.54
N ILE A 25 -21.02 -6.30 -0.11
CA ILE A 25 -20.46 -5.12 -0.78
C ILE A 25 -19.99 -5.45 -2.19
N ASN A 26 -19.87 -4.41 -3.00
CA ASN A 26 -19.15 -4.45 -4.27
C ASN A 26 -17.90 -3.59 -4.16
N LEU A 27 -16.74 -4.23 -3.93
CA LEU A 27 -15.47 -3.52 -3.79
C LEU A 27 -14.99 -3.02 -5.15
N GLN A 28 -14.82 -1.70 -5.28
CA GLN A 28 -14.38 -1.05 -6.52
C GLN A 28 -13.04 -0.35 -6.31
N LEU A 29 -11.95 -0.92 -6.83
CA LEU A 29 -10.61 -0.33 -6.75
C LEU A 29 -10.46 0.81 -7.77
N ARG A 30 -9.95 1.96 -7.32
CA ARG A 30 -9.81 3.18 -8.14
C ARG A 30 -8.38 3.72 -8.12
N PRO A 31 -7.51 3.31 -9.05
CA PRO A 31 -6.16 3.85 -9.18
C PRO A 31 -6.17 5.37 -9.26
N SER A 32 -5.43 6.04 -8.37
CA SER A 32 -5.45 7.51 -8.21
C SER A 32 -4.05 8.05 -7.94
N LEU A 33 -3.79 9.31 -8.30
CA LEU A 33 -2.50 9.97 -8.04
C LEU A 33 -2.58 10.94 -6.87
N ILE A 34 -1.95 10.58 -5.74
CA ILE A 34 -1.94 11.39 -4.52
C ILE A 34 -1.34 12.79 -4.72
N THR A 35 -0.36 12.94 -5.62
CA THR A 35 0.26 14.24 -5.93
C THR A 35 -0.73 15.19 -6.60
N GLY A 36 -1.61 14.68 -7.47
CA GLY A 36 -2.70 15.46 -8.06
C GLY A 36 -3.72 15.91 -7.02
N ILE A 37 -4.12 14.99 -6.13
CA ILE A 37 -5.08 15.27 -5.05
C ILE A 37 -4.54 16.31 -4.06
N MET A 38 -3.29 16.17 -3.64
CA MET A 38 -2.64 17.14 -2.73
C MET A 38 -2.50 18.52 -3.37
N LYS A 39 -2.15 18.58 -4.66
CA LYS A 39 -2.06 19.84 -5.40
C LYS A 39 -3.43 20.54 -5.48
N ASP A 40 -4.47 19.80 -5.86
CA ASP A 40 -5.82 20.32 -6.02
C ASP A 40 -6.44 20.81 -4.69
N SER A 41 -6.28 20.01 -3.63
CA SER A 41 -6.78 20.34 -2.28
C SER A 41 -5.94 21.37 -1.52
N GLY A 42 -4.77 21.76 -2.04
CA GLY A 42 -3.80 22.60 -1.31
C GLY A 42 -3.14 21.90 -0.11
N ASN A 43 -3.32 20.59 0.06
CA ASN A 43 -2.75 19.82 1.15
C ASN A 43 -1.26 19.48 0.90
N LYS A 44 -0.51 19.24 1.98
CA LYS A 44 0.92 18.90 1.93
C LYS A 44 1.18 17.51 2.51
N PRO A 45 2.23 16.79 2.06
CA PRO A 45 2.60 15.52 2.64
C PRO A 45 2.86 15.64 4.17
N PRO A 46 2.26 14.77 5.00
CA PRO A 46 2.39 14.87 6.45
C PRO A 46 3.82 14.66 6.95
N GLY A 47 4.63 13.90 6.20
CA GLY A 47 6.03 13.64 6.51
C GLY A 47 6.94 14.89 6.45
N LEU A 48 6.47 16.01 5.88
CA LEU A 48 7.21 17.28 5.91
C LEU A 48 7.30 17.88 7.31
N LEU A 49 6.41 17.51 8.23
CA LEU A 49 6.50 17.88 9.64
C LEU A 49 7.26 16.78 10.40
N PRO A 50 8.45 17.04 10.99
CA PRO A 50 9.32 15.99 11.53
C PRO A 50 8.64 15.07 12.55
N ARG A 51 7.82 15.64 13.46
CA ARG A 51 7.09 14.84 14.46
C ARG A 51 6.05 13.91 13.84
N LYS A 52 5.37 14.32 12.76
CA LYS A 52 4.43 13.46 12.03
C LYS A 52 5.15 12.37 11.24
N GLY A 53 6.31 12.68 10.67
CA GLY A 53 7.19 11.68 10.03
C GLY A 53 7.65 10.61 11.00
N LEU A 54 8.16 11.00 12.18
CA LEU A 54 8.58 10.07 13.23
C LEU A 54 7.41 9.21 13.74
N TYR A 55 6.25 9.83 13.96
CA TYR A 55 5.04 9.10 14.36
C TYR A 55 4.68 8.02 13.34
N MET A 56 4.60 8.38 12.05
CA MET A 56 4.28 7.43 10.97
C MET A 56 5.27 6.26 10.90
N ALA A 57 6.58 6.51 11.07
CA ALA A 57 7.59 5.46 11.05
C ALA A 57 7.43 4.47 12.22
N ASN A 58 7.01 4.94 13.40
CA ASN A 58 6.76 4.08 14.55
C ASN A 58 5.42 3.35 14.44
N ASP A 59 4.37 4.04 13.98
CA ASP A 59 3.03 3.48 13.82
C ASP A 59 3.03 2.33 12.81
N LEU A 60 3.70 2.50 11.67
CA LEU A 60 3.80 1.44 10.65
C LEU A 60 4.52 0.18 11.16
N LYS A 61 5.44 0.29 12.12
CA LYS A 61 6.05 -0.89 12.76
C LYS A 61 5.02 -1.67 13.58
N LEU A 62 4.16 -0.98 14.32
CA LEU A 62 3.10 -1.62 15.10
C LEU A 62 2.03 -2.23 14.19
N LEU A 63 1.59 -1.47 13.19
CA LEU A 63 0.57 -1.90 12.22
C LEU A 63 1.01 -3.10 11.39
N ARG A 64 2.31 -3.23 11.08
CA ARG A 64 2.87 -4.44 10.46
C ARG A 64 2.47 -5.71 11.23
N HIS A 65 2.69 -5.70 12.54
CA HIS A 65 2.40 -6.85 13.40
C HIS A 65 0.89 -7.04 13.59
N HIS A 66 0.18 -5.96 13.88
CA HIS A 66 -1.27 -6.01 14.12
C HIS A 66 -2.07 -6.47 12.90
N LEU A 67 -1.76 -5.93 11.72
CA LEU A 67 -2.48 -6.23 10.47
C LEU A 67 -1.89 -7.44 9.72
N GLN A 68 -0.73 -7.93 10.14
CA GLN A 68 0.01 -9.01 9.46
C GLN A 68 0.31 -8.68 7.99
N ILE A 69 0.71 -7.43 7.73
CA ILE A 69 1.13 -6.93 6.41
C ILE A 69 2.63 -6.65 6.50
N PRO A 70 3.49 -7.05 5.54
CA PRO A 70 4.94 -7.11 5.70
C PRO A 70 5.56 -5.75 5.36
N ILE A 71 4.95 -4.67 5.85
CA ILE A 71 5.36 -3.31 5.53
C ILE A 71 6.70 -2.99 6.21
N HIS A 72 7.63 -2.48 5.42
CA HIS A 72 8.92 -1.97 5.83
C HIS A 72 9.02 -0.53 5.35
N PHE A 73 9.16 0.40 6.29
CA PHE A 73 9.28 1.81 5.95
C PHE A 73 10.60 2.04 5.18
N PRO A 74 10.58 2.60 3.96
CA PRO A 74 11.80 2.80 3.17
C PRO A 74 12.72 3.78 3.90
N LYS A 75 14.03 3.48 3.93
CA LYS A 75 15.02 4.41 4.51
C LYS A 75 15.03 5.75 3.77
N ASP A 76 14.84 5.72 2.45
CA ASP A 76 14.84 6.89 1.57
C ASP A 76 13.41 7.32 1.19
N PHE A 77 12.46 7.16 2.12
CA PHE A 77 11.03 7.38 1.87
C PHE A 77 10.72 8.72 1.18
N LEU A 78 11.37 9.80 1.59
CA LEU A 78 11.15 11.13 0.99
C LEU A 78 11.63 11.19 -0.47
N SER A 79 12.78 10.58 -0.80
CA SER A 79 13.26 10.50 -2.19
C SER A 79 12.34 9.63 -3.04
N VAL A 80 11.92 8.48 -2.52
CA VAL A 80 10.99 7.57 -3.21
C VAL A 80 9.66 8.24 -3.50
N MET A 81 9.09 8.98 -2.55
CA MET A 81 7.78 9.61 -2.69
C MET A 81 7.79 10.94 -3.43
N LEU A 82 8.78 11.80 -3.18
CA LEU A 82 8.80 13.18 -3.68
C LEU A 82 9.60 13.32 -4.97
N GLU A 83 10.67 12.55 -5.16
CA GLU A 83 11.54 12.67 -6.34
C GLU A 83 11.16 11.68 -7.45
N LYS A 84 10.99 10.40 -7.10
CA LYS A 84 10.63 9.36 -8.08
C LYS A 84 9.13 9.34 -8.36
N GLY A 85 8.32 9.38 -7.30
CA GLY A 85 6.88 9.31 -7.37
C GLY A 85 6.37 7.97 -7.94
N SER A 86 5.09 7.93 -8.32
CA SER A 86 4.40 6.71 -8.77
C SER A 86 3.63 6.86 -10.09
N LEU A 87 3.95 7.89 -10.89
CA LEU A 87 3.18 8.23 -12.11
C LEU A 87 3.01 7.04 -13.07
N SER A 88 4.11 6.39 -13.47
CA SER A 88 4.06 5.25 -14.39
C SER A 88 3.36 4.04 -13.78
N ALA A 89 3.55 3.78 -12.48
CA ALA A 89 2.90 2.71 -11.76
C ALA A 89 1.36 2.89 -11.73
N MET A 90 0.89 4.11 -11.43
CA MET A 90 -0.55 4.39 -11.41
C MET A 90 -1.17 4.40 -12.81
N ARG A 91 -0.44 4.86 -13.84
CA ARG A 91 -0.89 4.74 -15.24
C ARG A 91 -0.98 3.28 -15.68
N PHE A 92 -0.02 2.45 -15.30
CA PHE A 92 -0.07 1.01 -15.54
C PHE A 92 -1.28 0.37 -14.84
N LEU A 93 -1.53 0.65 -13.56
CA LEU A 93 -2.72 0.15 -12.86
C LEU A 93 -4.03 0.67 -13.48
N THR A 94 -4.02 1.86 -14.06
CA THR A 94 -5.17 2.38 -14.81
C THR A 94 -5.42 1.55 -16.07
N ALA A 95 -4.37 1.24 -16.84
CA ALA A 95 -4.48 0.36 -18.01
C ALA A 95 -4.95 -1.05 -17.63
N VAL A 96 -4.40 -1.62 -16.54
CA VAL A 96 -4.88 -2.91 -16.00
C VAL A 96 -6.37 -2.83 -15.64
N ASN A 97 -6.83 -1.75 -15.00
CA ASN A 97 -8.26 -1.62 -14.69
C ASN A 97 -9.16 -1.49 -15.94
N LEU A 98 -8.65 -0.94 -17.03
CA LEU A 98 -9.40 -0.77 -18.28
C LEU A 98 -9.50 -2.08 -19.07
N GLU A 99 -8.42 -2.87 -19.10
CA GLU A 99 -8.30 -4.03 -19.99
C GLU A 99 -8.39 -5.38 -19.26
N HIS A 100 -7.91 -5.44 -18.01
CA HIS A 100 -7.77 -6.67 -17.20
C HIS A 100 -8.13 -6.42 -15.72
N PRO A 101 -9.36 -5.96 -15.40
CA PRO A 101 -9.74 -5.56 -14.04
C PRO A 101 -9.61 -6.68 -12.99
N GLU A 102 -9.72 -7.95 -13.40
CA GLU A 102 -9.50 -9.13 -12.55
C GLU A 102 -8.06 -9.24 -12.01
N MET A 103 -7.09 -8.61 -12.69
CA MET A 103 -5.69 -8.58 -12.28
C MET A 103 -5.34 -7.38 -11.39
N LEU A 104 -6.26 -6.42 -11.24
CA LEU A 104 -5.97 -5.13 -10.60
C LEU A 104 -5.52 -5.28 -9.14
N GLU A 105 -6.18 -6.15 -8.37
CA GLU A 105 -5.82 -6.39 -6.96
C GLU A 105 -4.39 -6.96 -6.84
N LYS A 106 -4.08 -8.00 -7.64
CA LYS A 106 -2.77 -8.67 -7.62
C LYS A 106 -1.66 -7.73 -8.10
N ALA A 107 -1.88 -7.00 -9.20
CA ALA A 107 -0.91 -6.05 -9.73
C ALA A 107 -0.63 -4.91 -8.73
N SER A 108 -1.68 -4.39 -8.09
CA SER A 108 -1.56 -3.34 -7.06
C SER A 108 -0.74 -3.83 -5.87
N ARG A 109 -1.00 -5.07 -5.40
CA ARG A 109 -0.25 -5.71 -4.31
C ARG A 109 1.23 -5.84 -4.67
N GLU A 110 1.56 -6.34 -5.85
CA GLU A 110 2.97 -6.52 -6.25
C GLU A 110 3.73 -5.20 -6.35
N LEU A 111 3.11 -4.15 -6.89
CA LEU A 111 3.71 -2.82 -6.89
C LEU A 111 3.93 -2.29 -5.48
N TRP A 112 2.94 -2.45 -4.59
CA TRP A 112 3.08 -2.07 -3.18
C TRP A 112 4.24 -2.82 -2.51
N MET A 113 4.35 -4.13 -2.73
CA MET A 113 5.43 -4.96 -2.17
C MET A 113 6.81 -4.48 -2.61
N ARG A 114 6.97 -4.05 -3.87
CA ARG A 114 8.26 -3.55 -4.39
C ARG A 114 8.73 -2.26 -3.74
N VAL A 115 7.80 -1.39 -3.31
CA VAL A 115 8.16 -0.09 -2.73
C VAL A 115 8.13 -0.09 -1.19
N TRP A 116 7.26 -0.90 -0.58
CA TRP A 116 6.94 -0.85 0.85
C TRP A 116 7.30 -2.13 1.60
N SER A 117 7.91 -3.12 0.97
CA SER A 117 8.26 -4.38 1.65
C SER A 117 9.63 -4.92 1.28
N ARG A 118 10.09 -4.70 0.04
CA ARG A 118 11.41 -5.10 -0.45
C ARG A 118 12.35 -3.90 -0.39
#